data_AF-A0A849RMJ6-F1
#
_entry.id   AF-A0A849RMJ6-F1
#
_cell.length_a   1.000
_cell.length_b   1.000
_cell.length_c   1.000
_cell.angle_alpha   90.00
_cell.angle_beta   90.00
_cell.angle_gamma   90.00
#
_symmetry.space_group_name_H-M   'P 1'
#
loop_
_entity.id
_entity.type
_entity.pdbx_description
1 polymer ?
#
loop_
_entity_poly.entity_id
_entity_poly.type
_entity_poly.pdbx_seq_one_letter_code
_entity_poly.pdbx_strand_id
1 'polypeptide(L)'
;MPTTPQTTVADDPKAREMMRQAFEKTARWPKDFNGFTADLTVNINGKITSGPVMVKGPREVSVQLSDADVQKWAQEQLGMIAVHRGPRSFEESDGKYSLTMEEDGHPFGTKLDIHGSNSFYRIKDNRITQINRKMAHPGMTPFAFSINVEESSVTQDQKNLTTKYTVYYYSPTDGKLSNVESFTDTHVRVGAADLPATRRIIAFENGQVIVKNLTFTNHKLL
;
A
#
# COMPACT_ATOMS: atom_id res chain seq x y z
N MET A 1 26.97 -3.88 6.43
CA MET A 1 26.13 -3.25 5.40
C MET A 1 25.97 -4.25 4.27
N PRO A 2 24.79 -4.86 4.03
CA PRO A 2 24.61 -5.65 2.82
C PRO A 2 24.56 -4.70 1.62
N THR A 3 25.59 -4.77 0.78
CA THR A 3 25.62 -4.11 -0.53
C THR A 3 24.45 -4.61 -1.36
N THR A 4 23.53 -3.70 -1.71
CA THR A 4 22.47 -3.99 -2.69
C THR A 4 23.15 -4.42 -3.99
N PRO A 5 22.73 -5.51 -4.65
CA PRO A 5 23.32 -5.91 -5.92
C PRO A 5 23.25 -4.73 -6.89
N GLN A 6 24.41 -4.23 -7.29
CA GLN A 6 24.49 -3.16 -8.27
C GLN A 6 24.07 -3.77 -9.62
N THR A 7 22.81 -3.55 -9.99
CA THR A 7 22.28 -3.95 -11.27
C THR A 7 23.06 -3.23 -12.37
N THR A 8 23.65 -3.99 -13.29
CA THR A 8 24.39 -3.49 -14.46
C THR A 8 23.48 -2.87 -15.54
N VAL A 9 22.19 -2.73 -15.24
CA VAL A 9 21.18 -2.19 -16.13
C VAL A 9 21.26 -0.66 -16.11
N ALA A 10 21.50 -0.08 -17.29
CA ALA A 10 21.48 1.36 -17.48
C ALA A 10 20.08 1.91 -17.20
N ASP A 11 20.04 3.00 -16.48
CA ASP A 11 18.81 3.67 -16.08
C ASP A 11 18.24 4.49 -17.25
N ASP A 12 16.96 4.29 -17.55
CA ASP A 12 16.24 5.00 -18.61
C ASP A 12 15.67 6.34 -18.06
N PRO A 13 16.13 7.50 -18.56
CA PRO A 13 15.67 8.80 -18.09
C PRO A 13 14.16 9.02 -18.25
N LYS A 14 13.54 8.48 -19.31
CA LYS A 14 12.10 8.61 -19.54
C LYS A 14 11.31 7.72 -18.56
N ALA A 15 11.79 6.51 -18.30
CA ALA A 15 11.19 5.65 -17.28
C ALA A 15 11.28 6.29 -15.88
N ARG A 16 12.45 6.87 -15.54
CA ARG A 16 12.65 7.58 -14.28
C ARG A 16 11.71 8.76 -14.12
N GLU A 17 11.58 9.60 -15.14
CA GLU A 17 10.69 10.76 -15.08
C GLU A 17 9.22 10.33 -14.95
N MET A 18 8.80 9.30 -15.68
CA MET A 18 7.44 8.76 -15.56
C MET A 18 7.14 8.25 -14.14
N MET A 19 8.08 7.50 -13.54
CA MET A 19 7.94 7.04 -12.16
C MET A 19 7.94 8.21 -11.17
N ARG A 20 8.82 9.21 -11.36
CA ARG A 20 8.89 10.41 -10.52
C ARG A 20 7.57 11.17 -10.53
N GLN A 21 6.99 11.40 -11.71
CA GLN A 21 5.70 12.09 -11.83
C GLN A 21 4.58 11.32 -11.13
N ALA A 22 4.51 9.99 -11.32
CA ALA A 22 3.53 9.15 -10.63
C ALA A 22 3.73 9.16 -9.10
N PHE A 23 4.99 9.10 -8.66
CA PHE A 23 5.35 9.20 -7.25
C PHE A 23 4.90 10.53 -6.67
N GLU A 24 5.25 11.65 -7.30
CA GLU A 24 4.93 13.00 -6.83
C GLU A 24 3.43 13.26 -6.86
N LYS A 25 2.69 12.68 -7.81
CA LYS A 25 1.23 12.75 -7.86
C LYS A 25 0.53 11.84 -6.86
N THR A 26 1.23 10.92 -6.20
CA THR A 26 0.63 10.08 -5.15
C THR A 26 0.52 10.86 -3.84
N ALA A 27 -0.68 10.93 -3.26
CA ALA A 27 -0.90 11.58 -1.98
C ALA A 27 -0.10 10.86 -0.88
N ARG A 28 0.53 11.62 0.02
CA ARG A 28 1.21 11.12 1.22
C ARG A 28 0.94 12.07 2.37
N TRP A 29 1.16 11.61 3.59
CA TRP A 29 1.15 12.49 4.75
C TRP A 29 2.30 13.50 4.66
N PRO A 30 2.13 14.70 5.24
CA PRO A 30 3.13 15.76 5.24
C PRO A 30 4.49 15.32 5.80
N LYS A 31 5.56 16.04 5.43
CA LYS A 31 6.93 15.73 5.88
C LYS A 31 7.09 15.86 7.40
N ASP A 32 6.35 16.78 8.00
CA ASP A 32 6.27 17.06 9.43
C ASP A 32 5.19 16.25 10.17
N PHE A 33 4.66 15.20 9.54
CA PHE A 33 3.65 14.34 10.15
C PHE A 33 4.23 13.53 11.32
N ASN A 34 3.75 13.84 12.54
CA ASN A 34 4.17 13.15 13.77
C ASN A 34 3.24 12.00 14.18
N GLY A 35 2.14 11.80 13.45
CA GLY A 35 1.17 10.75 13.71
C GLY A 35 -0.24 11.26 13.99
N PHE A 36 -1.12 10.31 14.29
CA PHE A 36 -2.47 10.57 14.73
C PHE A 36 -2.95 9.56 15.77
N THR A 37 -3.96 9.96 16.54
CA THR A 37 -4.80 9.06 17.33
C THR A 37 -6.22 9.04 16.78
N ALA A 38 -6.93 7.94 16.99
CA ALA A 38 -8.36 7.83 16.68
C ALA A 38 -9.00 6.76 17.57
N ASP A 39 -10.33 6.76 17.62
CA ASP A 39 -11.08 5.59 18.09
C ASP A 39 -11.26 4.64 16.91
N LEU A 40 -10.94 3.36 17.10
CA LEU A 40 -11.10 2.32 16.10
C LEU A 40 -12.25 1.40 16.48
N THR A 41 -13.15 1.16 15.53
CA THR A 41 -14.09 0.05 15.55
C THR A 41 -13.71 -0.96 14.48
N VAL A 42 -13.56 -2.22 14.89
CA VAL A 42 -13.34 -3.36 14.00
C VAL A 42 -14.59 -4.21 13.93
N ASN A 43 -15.04 -4.56 12.73
CA ASN A 43 -16.14 -5.50 12.50
C ASN A 43 -15.65 -6.64 11.58
N ILE A 44 -15.65 -7.87 12.07
CA ILE A 44 -15.34 -9.07 11.28
C ILE A 44 -16.58 -9.96 11.24
N ASN A 45 -17.22 -10.05 10.07
CA ASN A 45 -18.45 -10.83 9.87
C ASN A 45 -19.53 -10.58 10.96
N GLY A 46 -19.71 -9.32 11.36
CA GLY A 46 -20.69 -8.91 12.37
C GLY A 46 -20.19 -8.94 13.81
N LYS A 47 -19.02 -9.53 14.10
CA LYS A 47 -18.39 -9.46 15.43
C LYS A 47 -17.63 -8.15 15.57
N ILE A 48 -17.99 -7.35 16.57
CA ILE A 48 -17.49 -6.00 16.75
C ILE A 48 -16.60 -5.91 18.00
N THR A 49 -15.46 -5.24 17.87
CA THR A 49 -14.63 -4.78 19.00
C THR A 49 -14.18 -3.35 18.73
N SER A 50 -13.83 -2.60 19.77
CA SER A 50 -13.43 -1.20 19.64
C SER A 50 -12.43 -0.78 20.70
N GLY A 51 -11.65 0.24 20.39
CA GLY A 51 -10.69 0.84 21.32
C GLY A 51 -9.77 1.84 20.62
N PRO A 52 -8.91 2.52 21.37
CA PRO A 52 -8.08 3.58 20.84
C PRO A 52 -6.92 3.05 19.99
N VAL A 53 -6.51 3.87 19.03
CA VAL A 53 -5.30 3.65 18.22
C VAL A 53 -4.40 4.86 18.21
N MET A 54 -3.11 4.60 18.01
CA MET A 54 -2.09 5.61 17.74
C MET A 54 -1.21 5.13 16.60
N VAL A 55 -1.00 5.98 15.60
CA VAL A 55 -0.15 5.69 14.44
C VAL A 55 0.82 6.84 14.26
N LYS A 56 2.09 6.63 14.59
CA LYS A 56 3.18 7.60 14.35
C LYS A 56 3.99 7.27 13.10
N GLY A 57 4.02 5.99 12.73
CA GLY A 57 4.71 5.52 11.54
C GLY A 57 4.53 4.01 11.37
N PRO A 58 5.11 3.41 10.32
CA PRO A 58 4.90 2.00 10.00
C PRO A 58 5.38 1.01 11.06
N ARG A 59 6.28 1.44 11.96
CA ARG A 59 6.82 0.62 13.07
C ARG A 59 6.35 1.07 14.44
N GLU A 60 5.59 2.17 14.51
CA GLU A 60 5.14 2.76 15.77
C GLU A 60 3.62 2.93 15.70
N VAL A 61 2.96 1.78 15.79
CA VAL A 61 1.49 1.63 15.80
C VAL A 61 1.10 0.96 17.11
N SER A 62 0.14 1.56 17.81
CA SER A 62 -0.49 1.00 19.00
C SER A 62 -1.98 0.84 18.73
N VAL A 63 -2.51 -0.35 19.03
CA VAL A 63 -3.93 -0.67 18.97
C VAL A 63 -4.28 -1.33 20.31
N GLN A 64 -5.39 -0.91 20.92
CA GLN A 64 -5.87 -1.50 22.17
C GLN A 64 -7.26 -2.07 21.94
N LEU A 65 -7.37 -3.39 21.72
CA LEU A 65 -8.63 -4.11 21.55
C LEU A 65 -8.69 -5.28 22.53
N SER A 66 -9.91 -5.70 22.87
CA SER A 66 -10.13 -6.81 23.80
C SER A 66 -9.70 -8.18 23.26
N ASP A 67 -9.71 -8.34 21.93
CA ASP A 67 -9.32 -9.56 21.24
C ASP A 67 -7.89 -9.40 20.69
N ALA A 68 -6.97 -10.24 21.16
CA ALA A 68 -5.54 -10.14 20.85
C ALA A 68 -5.21 -10.44 19.37
N ASP A 69 -5.94 -11.36 18.74
CA ASP A 69 -5.72 -11.70 17.33
C ASP A 69 -6.23 -10.57 16.43
N VAL A 70 -7.39 -10.01 16.76
CA VAL A 70 -7.94 -8.84 16.06
C VAL A 70 -7.07 -7.60 16.27
N GLN A 71 -6.54 -7.40 17.48
CA GLN A 71 -5.60 -6.33 17.78
C GLN A 71 -4.36 -6.41 16.92
N LYS A 72 -3.72 -7.59 16.87
CA LYS A 72 -2.51 -7.81 16.08
C LYS A 72 -2.78 -7.57 14.60
N TRP A 73 -3.87 -8.13 14.07
CA TRP A 73 -4.26 -7.92 12.67
C TRP A 73 -4.52 -6.44 12.35
N ALA A 74 -5.27 -5.72 13.20
CA ALA A 74 -5.54 -4.30 13.00
C ALA A 74 -4.26 -3.45 13.05
N GLN A 75 -3.31 -3.80 13.94
CA GLN A 75 -2.01 -3.16 14.02
C GLN A 75 -1.18 -3.38 12.75
N GLU A 76 -1.19 -4.59 12.19
CA GLU A 76 -0.54 -4.90 10.91
C GLU A 76 -1.15 -4.10 9.74
N GLN A 77 -2.49 -4.00 9.68
CA GLN A 77 -3.19 -3.20 8.67
C GLN A 77 -2.84 -1.70 8.75
N LEU A 78 -2.81 -1.14 9.96
CA LEU A 78 -2.41 0.25 10.19
C LEU A 78 -0.94 0.49 9.86
N GLY A 79 -0.07 -0.47 10.19
CA GLY A 79 1.34 -0.44 9.78
C GLY A 79 1.47 -0.40 8.25
N MET A 80 0.72 -1.22 7.53
CA MET A 80 0.70 -1.20 6.06
C MET A 80 0.22 0.14 5.51
N ILE A 81 -0.86 0.72 6.05
CA ILE A 81 -1.31 2.07 5.67
C ILE A 81 -0.16 3.06 5.86
N ALA A 82 0.47 3.09 7.02
CA ALA A 82 1.58 3.99 7.31
C ALA A 82 2.79 3.76 6.39
N VAL A 83 3.09 2.53 5.96
CA VAL A 83 4.13 2.25 4.96
C VAL A 83 3.84 2.96 3.65
N HIS A 84 2.58 2.98 3.20
CA HIS A 84 2.22 3.57 1.90
C HIS A 84 1.99 5.08 1.97
N ARG A 85 1.45 5.57 3.09
CA ARG A 85 1.04 6.96 3.28
C ARG A 85 2.13 7.83 3.91
N GLY A 86 3.06 7.25 4.67
CA GLY A 86 4.09 8.00 5.38
C GLY A 86 4.98 8.85 4.44
N PRO A 87 5.57 9.93 4.97
CA PRO A 87 6.44 10.81 4.19
C PRO A 87 7.69 10.06 3.73
N ARG A 88 8.07 10.27 2.47
CA ARG A 88 9.34 9.80 1.88
C ARG A 88 9.62 10.55 0.58
N SER A 89 10.89 10.58 0.17
CA SER A 89 11.29 11.08 -1.17
C SER A 89 11.21 9.99 -2.24
N PHE A 90 11.24 10.41 -3.50
CA PHE A 90 11.36 9.50 -4.63
C PHE A 90 12.71 8.75 -4.58
N GLU A 91 13.78 9.47 -4.30
CA GLU A 91 15.15 8.97 -4.23
C GLU A 91 15.34 7.87 -3.17
N GLU A 92 14.69 7.99 -2.01
CA GLU A 92 14.75 6.96 -0.95
C GLU A 92 13.90 5.72 -1.25
N SER A 93 12.99 5.82 -2.23
CA SER A 93 12.00 4.79 -2.54
C SER A 93 12.27 4.10 -3.87
N ASP A 94 11.45 4.33 -4.90
CA ASP A 94 11.61 3.67 -6.20
C ASP A 94 12.78 4.28 -6.99
N GLY A 95 13.15 5.53 -6.71
CA GLY A 95 14.24 6.25 -7.37
C GLY A 95 15.65 5.77 -7.06
N LYS A 96 15.85 4.95 -6.02
CA LYS A 96 17.17 4.34 -5.73
C LYS A 96 17.55 3.20 -6.67
N TYR A 97 16.60 2.71 -7.46
CA TYR A 97 16.80 1.61 -8.39
C TYR A 97 17.04 2.13 -9.81
N SER A 98 17.66 1.30 -10.66
CA SER A 98 17.62 1.51 -12.11
C SER A 98 16.21 1.19 -12.62
N LEU A 99 15.71 2.04 -13.51
CA LEU A 99 14.37 1.95 -14.07
C LEU A 99 14.45 1.77 -15.59
N THR A 100 13.68 0.85 -16.12
CA THR A 100 13.47 0.69 -17.58
C THR A 100 11.98 0.60 -17.87
N MET A 101 11.58 0.79 -19.12
CA MET A 101 10.17 0.73 -19.49
C MET A 101 9.91 -0.03 -20.80
N GLU A 102 8.67 -0.46 -20.95
CA GLU A 102 8.14 -1.14 -22.12
C GLU A 102 6.73 -0.59 -22.42
N GLU A 103 6.52 -0.14 -23.66
CA GLU A 103 5.23 0.36 -24.15
C GLU A 103 4.53 -0.75 -24.96
N ASP A 104 3.84 -1.65 -24.24
CA ASP A 104 3.18 -2.85 -24.79
C ASP A 104 1.70 -2.64 -25.16
N GLY A 105 1.19 -1.40 -25.05
CA GLY A 105 -0.21 -1.07 -25.33
C GLY A 105 -1.22 -1.62 -24.30
N HIS A 106 -0.75 -2.15 -23.16
CA HIS A 106 -1.63 -2.71 -22.14
C HIS A 106 -2.59 -1.64 -21.57
N PRO A 107 -3.86 -1.99 -21.26
CA PRO A 107 -4.87 -1.00 -20.80
C PRO A 107 -4.52 -0.29 -19.50
N PHE A 108 -3.69 -0.90 -18.65
CA PHE A 108 -3.16 -0.31 -17.41
C PHE A 108 -1.97 0.64 -17.65
N GLY A 109 -1.48 0.77 -18.88
CA GLY A 109 -0.42 1.69 -19.25
C GLY A 109 0.97 1.08 -19.31
N THR A 110 1.95 1.96 -19.51
CA THR A 110 3.37 1.63 -19.72
C THR A 110 3.90 0.82 -18.55
N LYS A 111 4.58 -0.30 -18.87
CA LYS A 111 5.23 -1.15 -17.87
C LYS A 111 6.58 -0.56 -17.53
N LEU A 112 6.87 -0.39 -16.24
CA LEU A 112 8.17 0.04 -15.72
C LEU A 112 8.76 -1.07 -14.86
N ASP A 113 9.91 -1.59 -15.25
CA ASP A 113 10.69 -2.56 -14.49
C ASP A 113 11.60 -1.83 -13.49
N ILE A 114 11.58 -2.27 -12.23
CA ILE A 114 12.33 -1.67 -11.11
C ILE A 114 13.43 -2.64 -10.68
N HIS A 115 14.59 -2.50 -11.29
CA HIS A 115 15.70 -3.45 -11.17
C HIS A 115 16.26 -3.50 -9.75
N GLY A 116 16.48 -4.70 -9.22
CA GLY A 116 16.94 -4.91 -7.83
C GLY A 116 15.83 -4.91 -6.77
N SER A 117 14.58 -4.61 -7.15
CA SER A 117 13.41 -4.71 -6.26
C SER A 117 12.49 -5.91 -6.55
N ASN A 118 12.81 -6.70 -7.58
CA ASN A 118 11.96 -7.78 -8.12
C ASN A 118 10.52 -7.33 -8.37
N SER A 119 10.35 -6.10 -8.86
CA SER A 119 9.05 -5.47 -9.08
C SER A 119 8.97 -4.86 -10.47
N PHE A 120 7.75 -4.80 -10.99
CA PHE A 120 7.40 -3.90 -12.08
C PHE A 120 6.06 -3.24 -11.78
N TYR A 121 5.91 -1.98 -12.17
CA TYR A 121 4.66 -1.25 -12.06
C TYR A 121 4.07 -0.98 -13.45
N ARG A 122 2.78 -0.70 -13.52
CA ARG A 122 2.18 -0.06 -14.68
C ARG A 122 1.76 1.35 -14.34
N ILE A 123 2.06 2.28 -15.25
CA ILE A 123 1.79 3.70 -15.07
C ILE A 123 0.92 4.20 -16.22
N LYS A 124 -0.13 4.94 -15.87
CA LYS A 124 -1.02 5.62 -16.80
C LYS A 124 -1.48 6.92 -16.18
N ASP A 125 -1.52 8.00 -16.96
CA ASP A 125 -2.01 9.32 -16.50
C ASP A 125 -1.35 9.80 -15.19
N ASN A 126 -0.03 9.63 -15.09
CA ASN A 126 0.78 9.95 -13.90
C ASN A 126 0.27 9.26 -12.62
N ARG A 127 -0.23 8.02 -12.75
CA ARG A 127 -0.69 7.17 -11.66
C ARG A 127 -0.16 5.77 -11.81
N ILE A 128 0.20 5.16 -10.69
CA ILE A 128 0.44 3.72 -10.61
C ILE A 128 -0.92 3.02 -10.66
N THR A 129 -1.13 2.22 -11.69
CA THR A 129 -2.38 1.44 -11.91
C THR A 129 -2.20 -0.02 -11.53
N GLN A 130 -0.95 -0.51 -11.56
CA GLN A 130 -0.62 -1.86 -11.17
C GLN A 130 0.74 -1.93 -10.49
N ILE A 131 0.85 -2.78 -9.48
CA ILE A 131 2.10 -3.11 -8.80
C ILE A 131 2.26 -4.62 -8.83
N ASN A 132 3.41 -5.11 -9.29
CA ASN A 132 3.76 -6.52 -9.21
C ASN A 132 5.07 -6.67 -8.47
N ARG A 133 5.15 -7.65 -7.57
CA ARG A 133 6.37 -7.95 -6.83
C ARG A 133 6.51 -9.43 -6.56
N LYS A 134 7.73 -9.93 -6.71
CA LYS A 134 8.13 -11.26 -6.27
C LYS A 134 9.05 -11.13 -5.05
N MET A 135 8.67 -11.77 -3.96
CA MET A 135 9.44 -11.81 -2.72
C MET A 135 10.05 -13.19 -2.55
N ALA A 136 11.38 -13.23 -2.48
CA ALA A 136 12.14 -14.42 -2.14
C ALA A 136 13.22 -14.01 -1.13
N HIS A 137 13.19 -14.61 0.05
CA HIS A 137 14.18 -14.39 1.10
C HIS A 137 14.59 -15.73 1.72
N PRO A 138 15.87 -15.94 2.08
CA PRO A 138 16.28 -17.15 2.77
C PRO A 138 15.44 -17.40 4.02
N GLY A 139 14.93 -18.62 4.18
CA GLY A 139 14.08 -19.00 5.32
C GLY A 139 12.61 -18.60 5.22
N MET A 140 12.16 -18.03 4.09
CA MET A 140 10.75 -17.73 3.83
C MET A 140 10.26 -18.42 2.56
N THR A 141 9.05 -18.97 2.58
CA THR A 141 8.37 -19.46 1.37
C THR A 141 8.22 -18.29 0.38
N PRO A 142 8.77 -18.41 -0.84
CA PRO A 142 8.63 -17.36 -1.85
C PRO A 142 7.16 -17.09 -2.15
N PHE A 143 6.80 -15.82 -2.28
CA PHE A 143 5.45 -15.43 -2.66
C PHE A 143 5.51 -14.26 -3.63
N ALA A 144 4.49 -14.14 -4.48
CA ALA A 144 4.32 -13.01 -5.37
C ALA A 144 2.93 -12.41 -5.18
N PHE A 145 2.82 -11.14 -5.52
CA PHE A 145 1.53 -10.48 -5.55
C PHE A 145 1.43 -9.48 -6.70
N SER A 146 0.20 -9.26 -7.14
CA SER A 146 -0.19 -8.18 -8.04
C SER A 146 -1.25 -7.33 -7.34
N ILE A 147 -1.08 -6.02 -7.34
CA ILE A 147 -2.06 -5.05 -6.84
C ILE A 147 -2.59 -4.29 -8.04
N ASN A 148 -3.90 -4.39 -8.28
CA ASN A 148 -4.60 -3.60 -9.28
C ASN A 148 -5.26 -2.42 -8.58
N VAL A 149 -4.86 -1.20 -8.93
CA VAL A 149 -5.48 0.04 -8.43
C VAL A 149 -6.67 0.38 -9.32
N GLU A 150 -7.87 0.17 -8.81
CA GLU A 150 -9.12 0.34 -9.56
C GLU A 150 -9.61 1.79 -9.50
N GLU A 151 -9.58 2.39 -8.31
CA GLU A 151 -10.11 3.74 -8.08
C GLU A 151 -9.17 4.57 -7.20
N SER A 152 -9.22 5.88 -7.41
CA SER A 152 -8.58 6.85 -6.52
C SER A 152 -9.41 8.13 -6.50
N SER A 153 -9.38 8.82 -5.38
CA SER A 153 -9.85 10.21 -5.29
C SER A 153 -8.70 11.18 -5.55
N VAL A 154 -9.04 12.43 -5.85
CA VAL A 154 -8.10 13.54 -5.91
C VAL A 154 -8.22 14.34 -4.61
N THR A 155 -7.12 14.52 -3.90
CA THR A 155 -7.08 15.28 -2.63
C THR A 155 -7.16 16.78 -2.90
N GLN A 156 -7.32 17.58 -1.83
CA GLN A 156 -7.28 19.04 -1.94
C GLN A 156 -5.96 19.55 -2.55
N ASP A 157 -4.87 18.82 -2.34
CA ASP A 157 -3.52 19.14 -2.85
C ASP A 157 -3.27 18.62 -4.28
N GLN A 158 -4.33 18.23 -5.00
CA GLN A 158 -4.27 17.72 -6.37
C GLN A 158 -3.39 16.47 -6.52
N LYS A 159 -3.44 15.58 -5.52
CA LYS A 159 -2.74 14.29 -5.49
C LYS A 159 -3.73 13.13 -5.54
N ASN A 160 -3.31 12.02 -6.13
CA ASN A 160 -4.08 10.79 -6.24
C ASN A 160 -4.01 10.01 -4.93
N LEU A 161 -5.17 9.67 -4.39
CA LEU A 161 -5.34 8.90 -3.17
C LEU A 161 -6.10 7.62 -3.50
N THR A 162 -5.42 6.48 -3.44
CA THR A 162 -6.02 5.17 -3.71
C THR A 162 -7.22 4.92 -2.78
N THR A 163 -8.37 4.57 -3.35
CA THR A 163 -9.61 4.28 -2.62
C THR A 163 -10.10 2.85 -2.85
N LYS A 164 -9.73 2.21 -3.96
CA LYS A 164 -10.12 0.84 -4.25
C LYS A 164 -9.02 0.10 -4.99
N TYR A 165 -8.69 -1.09 -4.50
CA TYR A 165 -7.68 -1.93 -5.12
C TYR A 165 -7.91 -3.40 -4.76
N THR A 166 -7.41 -4.29 -5.60
CA THR A 166 -7.45 -5.74 -5.37
C THR A 166 -6.05 -6.30 -5.41
N VAL A 167 -5.71 -7.14 -4.42
CA VAL A 167 -4.44 -7.84 -4.32
C VAL A 167 -4.65 -9.30 -4.66
N TYR A 168 -3.90 -9.80 -5.63
CA TYR A 168 -3.83 -11.21 -6.01
C TYR A 168 -2.51 -11.77 -5.49
N TYR A 169 -2.57 -12.70 -4.55
CA TYR A 169 -1.40 -13.43 -4.06
C TYR A 169 -1.28 -14.73 -4.82
N TYR A 170 -0.08 -15.05 -5.29
CA TYR A 170 0.16 -16.26 -6.06
C TYR A 170 1.57 -16.79 -5.85
N SER A 171 1.71 -18.09 -6.13
CA SER A 171 2.99 -18.78 -6.12
C SER A 171 3.88 -18.27 -7.27
N PRO A 172 5.11 -17.81 -7.00
CA PRO A 172 6.00 -17.33 -8.05
C PRO A 172 6.58 -18.45 -8.92
N THR A 173 6.42 -19.71 -8.55
CA THR A 173 6.97 -20.87 -9.27
C THR A 173 6.02 -21.43 -10.31
N ASP A 174 4.73 -21.55 -9.99
CA ASP A 174 3.71 -22.15 -10.87
C ASP A 174 2.53 -21.22 -11.16
N GLY A 175 2.54 -19.99 -10.63
CA GLY A 175 1.51 -18.98 -10.91
C GLY A 175 0.16 -19.25 -10.25
N LYS A 176 0.03 -20.29 -9.41
CA LYS A 176 -1.23 -20.61 -8.76
C LYS A 176 -1.63 -19.54 -7.76
N LEU A 177 -2.87 -19.06 -7.90
CA LEU A 177 -3.50 -18.12 -6.98
C LEU A 177 -3.66 -18.78 -5.60
N SER A 178 -3.20 -18.09 -4.55
CA SER A 178 -3.33 -18.54 -3.17
C SER A 178 -4.36 -17.73 -2.40
N ASN A 179 -4.51 -16.44 -2.69
CA ASN A 179 -5.51 -15.59 -2.05
C ASN A 179 -5.85 -14.37 -2.93
N VAL A 180 -7.02 -13.78 -2.71
CA VAL A 180 -7.43 -12.49 -3.25
C VAL A 180 -8.02 -11.66 -2.13
N GLU A 181 -7.56 -10.42 -2.01
CA GLU A 181 -8.09 -9.45 -1.07
C GLU A 181 -8.52 -8.19 -1.83
N SER A 182 -9.79 -7.81 -1.72
CA SER A 182 -10.31 -6.55 -2.26
C SER A 182 -10.46 -5.52 -1.15
N PHE A 183 -9.88 -4.34 -1.38
CA PHE A 183 -9.84 -3.24 -0.44
C PHE A 183 -10.72 -2.09 -0.91
N THR A 184 -11.44 -1.48 0.01
CA THR A 184 -12.14 -0.21 -0.21
C THR A 184 -11.86 0.71 0.98
N ASP A 185 -11.20 1.82 0.71
CA ASP A 185 -10.75 2.78 1.70
C ASP A 185 -11.47 4.13 1.50
N THR A 186 -11.84 4.76 2.60
CA THR A 186 -12.23 6.17 2.63
C THR A 186 -11.30 6.94 3.56
N HIS A 187 -11.25 8.26 3.37
CA HIS A 187 -10.32 9.13 4.07
C HIS A 187 -11.01 10.38 4.58
N VAL A 188 -10.49 10.93 5.67
CA VAL A 188 -10.90 12.21 6.23
C VAL A 188 -9.69 13.13 6.32
N ARG A 189 -9.85 14.38 5.92
CA ARG A 189 -8.81 15.41 6.04
C ARG A 189 -8.77 15.92 7.47
N VAL A 190 -7.61 15.86 8.11
CA VAL A 190 -7.33 16.45 9.43
C VAL A 190 -6.03 17.24 9.33
N GLY A 191 -6.09 18.56 9.55
CA GLY A 191 -4.97 19.44 9.22
C GLY A 191 -4.59 19.31 7.74
N ALA A 192 -3.32 19.02 7.46
CA ALA A 192 -2.80 18.79 6.11
C ALA A 192 -2.75 17.30 5.71
N ALA A 193 -3.25 16.37 6.54
CA ALA A 193 -3.16 14.94 6.30
C ALA A 193 -4.52 14.33 5.95
N ASP A 194 -4.57 13.55 4.87
CA ASP A 194 -5.69 12.64 4.59
C ASP A 194 -5.48 11.33 5.37
N LEU A 195 -6.23 11.17 6.46
CA LEU A 195 -6.17 10.04 7.39
C LEU A 195 -7.20 8.96 7.01
N PRO A 196 -6.97 7.68 7.35
CA PRO A 196 -7.95 6.63 7.10
C PRO A 196 -9.24 6.89 7.89
N ALA A 197 -10.39 6.85 7.22
CA ALA A 197 -11.71 6.98 7.84
C ALA A 197 -12.42 5.63 7.90
N THR A 198 -12.41 4.88 6.80
CA THR A 198 -12.83 3.48 6.79
C THR A 198 -11.92 2.65 5.91
N ARG A 199 -11.84 1.35 6.22
CA ARG A 199 -11.26 0.33 5.36
C ARG A 199 -12.16 -0.89 5.38
N ARG A 200 -12.53 -1.40 4.22
CA ARG A 200 -13.17 -2.70 4.04
C ARG A 200 -12.23 -3.64 3.31
N ILE A 201 -12.09 -4.85 3.81
CA ILE A 201 -11.35 -5.95 3.20
C ILE A 201 -12.32 -7.09 2.98
N ILE A 202 -12.38 -7.60 1.76
CA ILE A 202 -13.14 -8.79 1.38
C ILE A 202 -12.16 -9.83 0.89
N ALA A 203 -12.24 -11.04 1.45
CA ALA A 203 -11.42 -12.18 1.07
C ALA A 203 -12.22 -13.48 1.17
N PHE A 204 -11.71 -14.55 0.57
CA PHE A 204 -12.23 -15.90 0.75
C PHE A 204 -11.25 -16.69 1.63
N GLU A 205 -11.67 -17.01 2.85
CA GLU A 205 -10.84 -17.70 3.83
C GLU A 205 -11.61 -18.93 4.33
N ASN A 206 -10.98 -20.10 4.32
CA ASN A 206 -11.53 -21.34 4.88
C ASN A 206 -12.93 -21.72 4.35
N GLY A 207 -13.17 -21.59 3.05
CA GLY A 207 -14.43 -22.00 2.42
C GLY A 207 -15.57 -20.98 2.49
N GLN A 208 -15.30 -19.76 2.99
CA GLN A 208 -16.32 -18.72 3.14
C GLN A 208 -15.77 -17.33 2.82
N VAL A 209 -16.67 -16.41 2.46
CA VAL A 209 -16.35 -15.00 2.32
C VAL A 209 -16.21 -14.38 3.71
N ILE A 210 -15.10 -13.71 3.96
CA ILE A 210 -14.86 -12.92 5.16
C ILE A 210 -14.84 -11.44 4.78
N VAL A 211 -15.59 -10.63 5.52
CA VAL A 211 -15.61 -9.17 5.42
C VAL A 211 -15.08 -8.58 6.72
N LYS A 212 -13.99 -7.83 6.62
CA LYS A 212 -13.36 -7.13 7.75
C LYS A 212 -13.46 -5.63 7.50
N ASN A 213 -14.05 -4.89 8.44
CA ASN A 213 -14.15 -3.44 8.37
C ASN A 213 -13.39 -2.79 9.52
N LEU A 214 -12.65 -1.74 9.22
CA LEU A 214 -12.10 -0.77 10.17
C LEU A 214 -12.86 0.54 9.98
N THR A 215 -13.33 1.14 11.07
CA THR A 215 -13.93 2.47 11.07
C THR A 215 -13.20 3.31 12.11
N PHE A 216 -12.74 4.48 11.69
CA PHE A 216 -12.00 5.41 12.53
C PHE A 216 -12.84 6.66 12.79
N THR A 217 -12.87 7.10 14.03
CA THR A 217 -13.54 8.35 14.44
C THR A 217 -12.66 9.14 15.40
N ASN A 218 -13.05 10.39 15.68
CA ASN A 218 -12.39 11.24 16.67
C ASN A 218 -10.88 11.44 16.43
N HIS A 219 -10.48 11.54 15.15
CA HIS A 219 -9.09 11.73 14.76
C HIS A 219 -8.47 12.98 15.37
N LYS A 220 -7.24 12.85 15.87
CA LYS A 220 -6.41 13.97 16.35
C LYS A 220 -4.99 13.77 15.86
N LEU A 221 -4.38 14.82 15.33
CA LEU A 221 -2.95 14.83 15.02
C LEU A 221 -2.13 14.88 16.31
N LEU A 222 -0.92 14.32 16.26
CA LEU A 222 0.08 14.36 17.33
C LEU A 222 1.04 15.55 17.19
#